data_AF-A0A2G7HJ82-F1
#
_entry.id   AF-A0A2G7HJ82-F1
#
_cell.length_a   1.000
_cell.length_b   1.000
_cell.length_c   1.000
_cell.angle_alpha   90.00
_cell.angle_beta   90.00
_cell.angle_gamma   90.00
#
_symmetry.space_group_name_H-M   'P 1'
#
loop_
_entity.id
_entity.type
_entity.pdbx_description
1 polymer ?
#
loop_
_entity_poly.entity_id
_entity_poly.type
_entity_poly.pdbx_seq_one_letter_code
_entity_poly.pdbx_strand_id
1 'polypeptide(L)'
;MRYTRYDIKKKNKSNFTFFLTIALVLVLAFILGTVIFNLFSPSNIKKGNTSTKNNINVVKNKDNKASISNYIAIQRGIYAKKENVSEVLNSLKPYGNIFTVEDNGKTRVFLGIYEEDEGIKVMKKLTDNKIDNSKVTFIMNKKDLCDAEISEIITAYIKVVNKLSEKDVKSVKTEEIKKWMSSLDKVDKNSSNIKILNNLKEHINKLPKDLTKDQASKSYIFIYNTLKEVNNK
;
A
#
# COMPACT_ATOMS: atom_id res chain seq x y z
N MET A 1 -39.29 -58.62 -24.57
CA MET A 1 -39.25 -57.22 -24.09
C MET A 1 -38.16 -56.47 -24.84
N ARG A 2 -38.51 -55.45 -25.62
CA ARG A 2 -37.53 -54.59 -26.32
C ARG A 2 -37.31 -53.34 -25.47
N TYR A 3 -36.07 -53.12 -25.04
CA TYR A 3 -35.66 -51.93 -24.30
C TYR A 3 -35.29 -50.79 -25.25
N THR A 4 -35.68 -49.59 -24.88
CA THR A 4 -35.36 -48.34 -25.57
C THR A 4 -33.87 -48.03 -25.41
N ARG A 5 -33.13 -48.01 -26.52
CA ARG A 5 -31.77 -47.46 -26.55
C ARG A 5 -31.85 -45.94 -26.63
N TYR A 6 -31.26 -45.25 -25.66
CA TYR A 6 -31.04 -43.82 -25.74
C TYR A 6 -29.81 -43.55 -26.62
N ASP A 7 -30.02 -42.89 -27.75
CA ASP A 7 -28.93 -42.32 -28.56
C ASP A 7 -28.48 -40.99 -27.92
N ILE A 8 -27.41 -41.06 -27.11
CA ILE A 8 -26.80 -39.86 -26.54
C ILE A 8 -25.96 -39.19 -27.64
N LYS A 9 -26.55 -38.22 -28.34
CA LYS A 9 -25.81 -37.37 -29.29
C LYS A 9 -24.76 -36.57 -28.53
N LYS A 10 -23.48 -36.87 -28.78
CA LYS A 10 -22.33 -36.16 -28.20
C LYS A 10 -22.32 -34.71 -28.73
N LYS A 11 -22.64 -33.74 -27.88
CA LYS A 11 -22.47 -32.31 -28.20
C LYS A 11 -20.97 -32.03 -28.28
N ASN A 12 -20.47 -31.68 -29.47
CA ASN A 12 -19.12 -31.14 -29.64
C ASN A 12 -19.02 -29.81 -28.90
N LYS A 13 -18.46 -29.84 -27.69
CA LYS A 13 -18.14 -28.62 -26.94
C LYS A 13 -16.95 -27.99 -27.66
N SER A 14 -17.17 -26.82 -28.25
CA SER A 14 -16.13 -26.11 -29.00
C SER A 14 -14.93 -25.83 -28.10
N ASN A 15 -13.77 -26.37 -28.48
CA ASN A 15 -12.48 -26.16 -27.81
C ASN A 15 -12.05 -24.68 -27.79
N PHE A 16 -12.74 -23.82 -28.54
CA PHE A 16 -12.50 -22.38 -28.60
C PHE A 16 -12.54 -21.71 -27.21
N THR A 17 -13.47 -22.12 -26.35
CA THR A 17 -13.57 -21.57 -24.99
C THR A 17 -12.38 -21.94 -24.10
N PHE A 18 -11.76 -23.09 -24.34
CA PHE A 18 -10.55 -23.54 -23.64
C PHE A 18 -9.29 -22.81 -24.13
N PHE A 19 -9.19 -22.59 -25.45
CA PHE A 19 -8.09 -21.78 -25.99
C PHE A 19 -8.19 -20.31 -25.57
N LEU A 20 -9.40 -19.76 -25.48
CA LEU A 20 -9.64 -18.39 -25.02
C LEU A 20 -9.23 -18.19 -23.55
N THR A 21 -9.52 -19.17 -22.67
CA THR A 21 -9.13 -19.08 -21.25
C THR A 21 -7.61 -19.19 -21.09
N ILE A 22 -6.93 -20.05 -21.84
CA ILE A 22 -5.46 -20.15 -21.82
C ILE A 22 -4.81 -18.86 -22.32
N ALA A 23 -5.31 -18.29 -23.42
CA ALA A 23 -4.81 -17.03 -23.96
C ALA A 23 -4.97 -15.88 -22.95
N LEU A 24 -6.12 -15.81 -22.26
CA LEU A 24 -6.37 -14.81 -21.23
C LEU A 24 -5.38 -14.93 -20.05
N VAL A 25 -5.13 -16.16 -19.58
CA VAL A 25 -4.19 -16.41 -18.47
C VAL A 25 -2.75 -16.03 -18.87
N LEU A 26 -2.35 -16.31 -20.11
CA LEU A 26 -1.02 -15.91 -20.62
C LEU A 26 -0.85 -14.39 -20.69
N VAL A 27 -1.88 -13.65 -21.14
CA VAL A 27 -1.85 -12.18 -21.18
C VAL A 27 -1.76 -11.59 -19.77
N LEU A 28 -2.52 -12.12 -18.81
CA LEU A 28 -2.48 -11.71 -17.41
C LEU A 28 -1.12 -11.98 -16.76
N ALA A 29 -0.53 -13.15 -17.02
CA ALA A 29 0.80 -13.49 -16.54
C ALA A 29 1.88 -12.56 -17.11
N PHE A 30 1.76 -12.14 -18.38
CA PHE A 30 2.68 -11.20 -19.01
C PHE A 30 2.62 -9.80 -18.39
N ILE A 31 1.42 -9.31 -18.08
CA ILE A 31 1.21 -8.00 -17.43
C ILE A 31 1.78 -8.03 -16.00
N LEU A 32 1.50 -9.09 -15.24
CA LEU A 32 2.03 -9.23 -13.87
C LEU A 32 3.55 -9.39 -13.86
N GLY A 33 4.11 -10.19 -14.76
CA GLY A 33 5.55 -10.38 -14.91
C GLY A 33 6.30 -9.10 -15.30
N THR A 34 5.73 -8.29 -16.21
CA THR A 34 6.35 -7.01 -16.62
C THR A 34 6.35 -5.96 -15.51
N VAL A 35 5.31 -5.89 -14.68
CA VAL A 35 5.27 -4.99 -13.53
C VAL A 35 6.31 -5.39 -12.48
N ILE A 36 6.45 -6.69 -12.19
CA ILE A 36 7.44 -7.20 -11.23
C ILE A 36 8.87 -7.02 -11.78
N PHE A 37 9.10 -7.30 -13.06
CA PHE A 37 10.41 -7.12 -13.69
C PHE A 37 10.85 -5.64 -13.69
N ASN A 38 9.95 -4.69 -13.92
CA ASN A 38 10.28 -3.26 -13.81
C ASN A 38 10.55 -2.78 -12.37
N LEU A 39 9.99 -3.46 -11.37
CA LEU A 39 10.25 -3.14 -9.95
C LEU A 39 11.61 -3.67 -9.48
N PHE A 40 12.04 -4.84 -9.98
CA PHE A 40 13.23 -5.55 -9.48
C PHE A 40 14.41 -5.57 -10.45
N SER A 41 14.28 -5.06 -11.68
CA SER A 41 15.40 -5.02 -12.63
C SER A 41 16.40 -3.90 -12.28
N PRO A 42 17.70 -4.21 -12.11
CA PRO A 42 18.74 -3.23 -11.79
C PRO A 42 19.08 -2.26 -12.95
N SER A 43 18.37 -2.32 -14.08
CA SER A 43 18.70 -1.57 -15.30
C SER A 43 18.03 -0.19 -15.45
N ASN A 44 17.20 0.26 -14.49
CA ASN A 44 16.62 1.60 -14.51
C ASN A 44 17.55 2.72 -13.99
N ILE A 45 18.86 2.45 -13.88
CA ILE A 45 19.88 3.51 -13.77
C ILE A 45 20.03 4.16 -15.16
N LYS A 46 19.08 5.03 -15.54
CA LYS A 46 19.24 5.86 -16.72
C LYS A 46 20.42 6.81 -16.52
N LYS A 47 21.47 6.54 -17.29
CA LYS A 47 22.55 7.43 -17.71
C LYS A 47 21.98 8.82 -18.01
N GLY A 48 22.23 9.78 -17.13
CA GLY A 48 21.89 11.18 -17.33
C GLY A 48 22.85 11.80 -18.35
N ASN A 49 22.30 12.33 -19.43
CA ASN A 49 23.02 13.20 -20.35
C ASN A 49 23.30 14.56 -19.70
N THR A 50 24.43 15.11 -20.12
CA THR A 50 25.21 16.22 -19.54
C THR A 50 24.66 17.62 -19.84
N SER A 51 25.18 18.58 -19.04
CA SER A 51 25.21 20.05 -19.20
C SER A 51 24.01 20.79 -18.60
N THR A 52 24.16 21.62 -17.56
CA THR A 52 25.02 22.83 -17.54
C THR A 52 25.45 23.23 -16.12
N LYS A 53 26.65 23.79 -16.02
CA LYS A 53 27.39 24.29 -14.86
C LYS A 53 26.55 25.14 -13.88
N ASN A 54 26.73 24.90 -12.58
CA ASN A 54 27.15 25.93 -11.62
C ASN A 54 27.80 25.28 -10.39
N ASN A 55 29.01 25.76 -10.07
CA ASN A 55 29.83 25.32 -8.95
C ASN A 55 29.21 25.77 -7.63
N ILE A 56 28.70 24.81 -6.86
CA ILE A 56 28.66 24.88 -5.41
C ILE A 56 29.24 23.55 -4.94
N ASN A 57 30.31 23.61 -4.15
CA ASN A 57 30.92 22.47 -3.47
C ASN A 57 29.90 21.86 -2.50
N VAL A 58 29.04 20.99 -3.03
CA VAL A 58 28.25 20.06 -2.23
C VAL A 58 29.08 18.80 -2.16
N VAL A 59 29.65 18.54 -0.99
CA VAL A 59 30.14 17.23 -0.59
C VAL A 59 29.03 16.23 -0.93
N LYS A 60 29.25 15.45 -1.99
CA LYS A 60 28.36 14.38 -2.39
C LYS A 60 28.42 13.30 -1.33
N ASN A 61 27.53 13.39 -0.33
CA ASN A 61 27.04 12.21 0.36
C ASN A 61 26.09 11.46 -0.59
N LYS A 62 26.70 10.83 -1.61
CA LYS A 62 26.10 9.69 -2.28
C LYS A 62 26.26 8.54 -1.29
N ASP A 63 25.22 8.26 -0.49
CA ASP A 63 24.94 6.94 0.12
C ASP A 63 23.62 6.86 0.91
N ASN A 64 22.89 7.96 1.17
CA ASN A 64 21.75 7.93 2.11
C ASN A 64 20.33 7.80 1.52
N LYS A 65 20.14 7.57 0.22
CA LYS A 65 18.77 7.47 -0.33
C LYS A 65 18.15 6.07 -0.21
N ALA A 66 18.96 5.02 -0.06
CA ALA A 66 18.47 3.65 0.14
C ALA A 66 18.08 3.37 1.61
N SER A 67 18.55 4.19 2.55
CA SER A 67 18.36 4.01 3.98
C SER A 67 17.18 4.80 4.56
N ILE A 68 16.44 5.57 3.76
CA ILE A 68 15.34 6.42 4.25
C ILE A 68 14.05 6.11 3.49
N SER A 69 12.97 5.89 4.23
CA SER A 69 11.62 5.76 3.68
C SER A 69 10.71 6.87 4.22
N ASN A 70 10.06 7.59 3.31
CA ASN A 70 9.15 8.68 3.64
C ASN A 70 7.71 8.26 3.38
N TYR A 71 6.88 8.39 4.42
CA TYR A 71 5.45 8.16 4.35
C TYR A 71 4.70 9.45 4.64
N ILE A 72 3.55 9.63 3.99
CA ILE A 72 2.67 10.76 4.25
C ILE A 72 1.26 10.28 4.55
N ALA A 73 0.66 10.80 5.62
CA ALA A 73 -0.77 10.73 5.85
C ALA A 73 -1.39 12.03 5.35
N ILE A 74 -2.28 11.94 4.36
CA ILE A 74 -2.90 13.13 3.77
C ILE A 74 -3.99 13.60 4.72
N GLN A 75 -3.88 14.83 5.19
CA GLN A 75 -4.78 15.40 6.18
C GLN A 75 -5.73 16.40 5.53
N ARG A 76 -7.03 16.26 5.79
CA ARG A 76 -8.03 17.27 5.40
C ARG A 76 -8.16 18.39 6.43
N GLY A 77 -8.13 18.06 7.73
CA GLY A 77 -8.27 19.04 8.78
C GLY A 77 -8.31 18.45 10.19
N ILE A 78 -8.45 19.33 11.18
CA ILE A 78 -8.61 19.01 12.60
C ILE A 78 -9.89 19.71 13.08
N TYR A 79 -10.78 18.98 13.73
CA TYR A 79 -12.12 19.44 14.07
C TYR A 79 -12.39 19.25 15.56
N ALA A 80 -12.91 20.29 16.21
CA ALA A 80 -13.30 20.23 17.62
C ALA A 80 -14.69 19.60 17.84
N LYS A 81 -15.54 19.62 16.82
CA LYS A 81 -16.93 19.16 16.85
C LYS A 81 -17.11 17.98 15.90
N LYS A 82 -17.75 16.91 16.36
CA LYS A 82 -17.96 15.67 15.57
C LYS A 82 -18.90 15.89 14.39
N GLU A 83 -19.83 16.83 14.50
CA GLU A 83 -20.81 17.15 13.47
C GLU A 83 -20.10 17.61 12.18
N ASN A 84 -19.07 18.46 12.33
CA ASN A 84 -18.25 18.99 11.23
C ASN A 84 -17.42 17.90 10.52
N VAL A 85 -17.18 16.76 11.18
CA VAL A 85 -16.45 15.65 10.58
C VAL A 85 -17.31 14.97 9.52
N SER A 86 -18.60 14.78 9.79
CA SER A 86 -19.49 13.97 8.93
C SER A 86 -19.63 14.51 7.50
N GLU A 87 -19.77 15.83 7.35
CA GLU A 87 -19.82 16.52 6.05
C GLU A 87 -18.50 16.37 5.27
N VAL A 88 -17.38 16.52 5.97
CA VAL A 88 -16.04 16.40 5.41
C VAL A 88 -15.78 14.98 4.90
N LEU A 89 -16.22 13.95 5.64
CA LEU A 89 -16.07 12.55 5.24
C LEU A 89 -16.71 12.28 3.86
N ASN A 90 -17.88 12.84 3.59
CA ASN A 90 -18.57 12.59 2.31
C ASN A 90 -17.82 13.18 1.11
N SER A 91 -17.21 14.35 1.26
CA SER A 91 -16.42 14.99 0.20
C SER A 91 -15.16 14.21 -0.19
N LEU A 92 -14.62 13.42 0.73
CA LEU A 92 -13.36 12.69 0.58
C LEU A 92 -13.53 11.26 0.03
N LYS A 93 -14.70 10.64 0.23
CA LYS A 93 -15.00 9.26 -0.19
C LYS A 93 -14.63 8.95 -1.65
N PRO A 94 -14.83 9.86 -2.63
CA PRO A 94 -14.45 9.58 -4.03
C PRO A 94 -12.94 9.45 -4.26
N TYR A 95 -12.12 9.93 -3.33
CA TYR A 95 -10.67 10.02 -3.47
C TYR A 95 -9.91 8.92 -2.73
N GLY A 96 -10.58 8.21 -1.83
CA GLY A 96 -10.03 7.03 -1.17
C GLY A 96 -10.64 6.76 0.20
N ASN A 97 -9.97 5.89 0.94
CA ASN A 97 -10.41 5.47 2.26
C ASN A 97 -9.98 6.47 3.33
N ILE A 98 -10.93 6.81 4.20
CA ILE A 98 -10.78 7.86 5.22
C ILE A 98 -10.61 7.20 6.58
N PHE A 99 -9.77 7.78 7.42
CA PHE A 99 -9.65 7.41 8.82
C PHE A 99 -9.52 8.66 9.70
N THR A 100 -9.78 8.49 11.00
CA THR A 100 -9.70 9.58 11.96
C THR A 100 -8.83 9.17 13.14
N VAL A 101 -8.18 10.16 13.75
CA VAL A 101 -7.38 9.99 14.96
C VAL A 101 -7.75 11.11 15.93
N GLU A 102 -7.94 10.77 17.20
CA GLU A 102 -8.16 11.74 18.26
C GLU A 102 -6.82 12.29 18.77
N ASP A 103 -6.73 13.61 18.86
CA ASP A 103 -5.52 14.34 19.26
C ASP A 103 -5.94 15.56 20.10
N ASN A 104 -5.65 15.54 21.40
CA ASN A 104 -6.00 16.59 22.36
C ASN A 104 -7.49 16.99 22.34
N GLY A 105 -8.39 15.99 22.30
CA GLY A 105 -9.84 16.21 22.27
C GLY A 105 -10.38 16.75 20.94
N LYS A 106 -9.56 16.75 19.89
CA LYS A 106 -9.95 17.10 18.53
C LYS A 106 -9.81 15.89 17.61
N THR A 107 -10.71 15.78 16.65
CA THR A 107 -10.68 14.74 15.62
C THR A 107 -9.88 15.23 14.42
N ARG A 108 -8.75 14.57 14.13
CA ARG A 108 -7.98 14.78 12.90
C ARG A 108 -8.47 13.82 11.82
N VAL A 109 -8.75 14.35 10.62
CA VAL A 109 -9.31 13.60 9.49
C VAL A 109 -8.26 13.40 8.41
N PHE A 110 -8.07 12.15 8.01
CA PHE A 110 -7.07 11.74 7.04
C PHE A 110 -7.65 10.95 5.87
N LEU A 111 -7.07 11.13 4.69
CA LEU A 111 -7.34 10.35 3.48
C LEU A 111 -6.13 9.46 3.18
N GLY A 112 -6.16 8.22 3.66
CA GLY A 112 -5.11 7.23 3.41
C GLY A 112 -3.71 7.61 3.92
N ILE A 113 -2.79 6.66 3.74
CA ILE A 113 -1.36 6.80 4.02
C ILE A 113 -0.63 6.28 2.80
N TYR A 114 0.43 6.95 2.39
CA TYR A 114 1.13 6.66 1.14
C TYR A 114 2.64 6.77 1.31
N GLU A 115 3.39 6.09 0.45
CA GLU A 115 4.76 6.52 0.15
C GLU A 115 4.71 7.95 -0.44
N GLU A 116 5.74 8.77 -0.15
CA GLU A 116 5.71 10.20 -0.45
C GLU A 116 5.35 10.52 -1.92
N ASP A 117 5.97 9.84 -2.89
CA ASP A 117 5.73 10.07 -4.32
C ASP A 117 4.29 9.77 -4.75
N GLU A 118 3.67 8.74 -4.16
CA GLU A 118 2.27 8.40 -4.42
C GLU A 118 1.33 9.40 -3.74
N GLY A 119 1.63 9.73 -2.48
CA GLY A 119 0.83 10.66 -1.71
C GLY A 119 0.80 12.06 -2.32
N ILE A 120 1.93 12.56 -2.86
CA ILE A 120 2.00 13.85 -3.56
C ILE A 120 1.06 13.87 -4.77
N LYS A 121 0.92 12.76 -5.51
CA LYS A 121 -0.01 12.66 -6.65
C LYS A 121 -1.47 12.75 -6.18
N VAL A 122 -1.80 12.08 -5.07
CA VAL A 122 -3.15 12.12 -4.48
C VAL A 122 -3.45 13.53 -3.95
N MET A 123 -2.51 14.18 -3.25
CA MET A 123 -2.64 15.57 -2.80
C MET A 123 -2.87 16.52 -3.96
N LYS A 124 -2.10 16.39 -5.05
CA LYS A 124 -2.30 17.20 -6.26
C LYS A 124 -3.72 17.02 -6.82
N LYS A 125 -4.22 15.77 -6.89
CA LYS A 125 -5.59 15.49 -7.35
C LYS A 125 -6.64 16.17 -6.47
N LEU A 126 -6.46 16.19 -5.15
CA LEU A 126 -7.35 16.91 -4.23
C LEU A 126 -7.32 18.41 -4.50
N THR A 127 -6.13 19.00 -4.62
CA THR A 127 -5.95 20.44 -4.90
C THR A 127 -6.56 20.83 -6.24
N ASP A 128 -6.34 20.04 -7.30
CA ASP A 128 -6.93 20.24 -8.63
C ASP A 128 -8.48 20.21 -8.58
N ASN A 129 -9.05 19.47 -7.63
CA ASN A 129 -10.50 19.39 -7.37
C ASN A 129 -10.97 20.39 -6.29
N LYS A 130 -10.15 21.39 -5.93
CA LYS A 130 -10.45 22.44 -4.94
C LYS A 130 -10.75 21.89 -3.53
N ILE A 131 -10.12 20.77 -3.17
CA ILE A 131 -10.19 20.20 -1.81
C ILE A 131 -8.88 20.53 -1.11
N ASP A 132 -8.94 21.43 -0.11
CA ASP A 132 -7.73 21.75 0.66
C ASP A 132 -7.22 20.53 1.40
N ASN A 133 -5.91 20.40 1.42
CA ASN A 133 -5.25 19.28 2.04
C ASN A 133 -3.89 19.72 2.58
N SER A 134 -3.42 18.99 3.58
CA SER A 134 -2.11 19.11 4.21
C SER A 134 -1.56 17.69 4.41
N LYS A 135 -0.39 17.54 5.02
CA LYS A 135 0.19 16.22 5.29
C LYS A 135 0.84 16.15 6.66
N VAL A 136 0.83 14.95 7.23
CA VAL A 136 1.75 14.55 8.28
C VAL A 136 2.80 13.67 7.63
N THR A 137 4.07 14.03 7.78
CA THR A 137 5.20 13.29 7.21
C THR A 137 5.85 12.41 8.27
N PHE A 138 6.12 11.17 7.91
CA PHE A 138 6.88 10.22 8.71
C PHE A 138 8.16 9.85 7.97
N ILE A 139 9.32 10.03 8.61
CA ILE A 139 10.64 9.72 8.05
C ILE A 139 11.21 8.54 8.82
N MET A 140 11.36 7.39 8.15
CA MET A 140 11.94 6.18 8.74
C MET A 140 13.38 6.01 8.29
N ASN A 141 14.32 6.05 9.23
CA ASN A 141 15.74 5.78 9.00
C ASN A 141 16.01 4.30 9.24
N LYS A 142 16.39 3.56 8.19
CA LYS A 142 16.72 2.13 8.21
C LYS A 142 18.15 1.93 8.71
N LYS A 143 18.35 1.89 10.03
CA LYS A 143 19.70 1.77 10.63
C LYS A 143 20.17 0.33 10.69
N ASP A 144 19.24 -0.61 10.80
CA ASP A 144 19.49 -2.04 10.85
C ASP A 144 18.44 -2.83 10.03
N LEU A 145 18.57 -4.16 10.03
CA LEU A 145 17.63 -5.06 9.37
C LEU A 145 16.21 -4.96 9.98
N CYS A 146 16.09 -4.66 11.29
CA CYS A 146 14.79 -4.51 11.93
C CYS A 146 14.03 -3.31 11.36
N ASP A 147 14.69 -2.17 11.25
CA ASP A 147 14.12 -0.96 10.69
C ASP A 147 13.77 -1.14 9.22
N ALA A 148 14.64 -1.84 8.47
CA ALA A 148 14.38 -2.19 7.08
C ALA A 148 13.13 -3.06 6.94
N GLU A 149 12.99 -4.13 7.74
CA GLU A 149 11.79 -4.98 7.71
C GLU A 149 10.53 -4.23 8.12
N ILE A 150 10.57 -3.39 9.16
CA ILE A 150 9.43 -2.57 9.56
C ILE A 150 8.97 -1.70 8.38
N SER A 151 9.92 -1.03 7.72
CA SER A 151 9.63 -0.20 6.56
C SER A 151 9.00 -0.98 5.42
N GLU A 152 9.60 -2.11 5.02
CA GLU A 152 9.07 -2.92 3.90
C GLU A 152 7.68 -3.47 4.22
N ILE A 153 7.47 -3.94 5.46
CA ILE A 153 6.16 -4.46 5.89
C ILE A 153 5.11 -3.35 5.90
N ILE A 154 5.43 -2.15 6.39
CA ILE A 154 4.53 -1.00 6.35
C ILE A 154 4.21 -0.62 4.91
N THR A 155 5.21 -0.55 4.03
CA THR A 155 5.02 -0.25 2.61
C THR A 155 4.09 -1.26 1.94
N ALA A 156 4.31 -2.55 2.16
CA ALA A 156 3.44 -3.60 1.64
C ALA A 156 2.02 -3.49 2.21
N TYR A 157 1.88 -3.22 3.51
CA TYR A 157 0.57 -3.09 4.15
C TYR A 157 -0.20 -1.86 3.64
N ILE A 158 0.48 -0.72 3.47
CA ILE A 158 -0.07 0.48 2.83
C ILE A 158 -0.62 0.14 1.44
N LYS A 159 0.12 -0.59 0.61
CA LYS A 159 -0.33 -1.00 -0.74
C LYS A 159 -1.60 -1.85 -0.69
N VAL A 160 -1.65 -2.83 0.22
CA VAL A 160 -2.84 -3.68 0.45
C VAL A 160 -4.05 -2.83 0.84
N VAL A 161 -3.89 -1.91 1.79
CA VAL A 161 -5.01 -1.09 2.28
C VAL A 161 -5.43 -0.03 1.23
N ASN A 162 -4.47 0.58 0.53
CA ASN A 162 -4.73 1.56 -0.52
C ASN A 162 -5.53 0.94 -1.68
N LYS A 163 -5.28 -0.32 -2.02
CA LYS A 163 -6.01 -1.05 -3.06
C LYS A 163 -7.53 -1.07 -2.83
N LEU A 164 -7.98 -1.08 -1.56
CA LEU A 164 -9.40 -1.02 -1.20
C LEU A 164 -10.07 0.32 -1.56
N SER A 165 -9.29 1.35 -1.89
CA SER A 165 -9.80 2.65 -2.32
C SER A 165 -10.30 2.63 -3.76
N GLU A 166 -9.94 1.63 -4.55
CA GLU A 166 -10.38 1.49 -5.93
C GLU A 166 -11.88 1.16 -6.02
N LYS A 167 -12.55 1.65 -7.06
CA LYS A 167 -14.01 1.52 -7.21
C LYS A 167 -14.46 0.06 -7.22
N ASP A 168 -13.76 -0.79 -7.97
CA ASP A 168 -14.16 -2.17 -8.24
C ASP A 168 -13.58 -3.21 -7.27
N VAL A 169 -12.74 -2.76 -6.31
CA VAL A 169 -12.14 -3.66 -5.32
C VAL A 169 -13.05 -3.77 -4.10
N LYS A 170 -13.67 -4.93 -3.89
CA LYS A 170 -14.49 -5.21 -2.69
C LYS A 170 -13.66 -5.66 -1.50
N SER A 171 -12.66 -6.50 -1.78
CA SER A 171 -11.73 -7.03 -0.78
C SER A 171 -10.36 -7.29 -1.41
N VAL A 172 -9.36 -7.45 -0.54
CA VAL A 172 -8.00 -7.85 -0.91
C VAL A 172 -7.61 -9.05 -0.07
N LYS A 173 -7.11 -10.10 -0.71
CA LYS A 173 -6.62 -11.29 -0.02
C LYS A 173 -5.35 -10.97 0.77
N THR A 174 -5.26 -11.45 2.01
CA THR A 174 -4.12 -11.17 2.90
C THR A 174 -3.13 -12.33 2.98
N GLU A 175 -3.44 -13.48 2.39
CA GLU A 175 -2.53 -14.63 2.40
C GLU A 175 -1.16 -14.33 1.82
N GLU A 176 -1.09 -13.49 0.77
CA GLU A 176 0.16 -13.16 0.09
C GLU A 176 1.10 -12.36 1.00
N ILE A 177 0.61 -11.28 1.63
CA ILE A 177 1.42 -10.48 2.55
C ILE A 177 1.84 -11.29 3.78
N LYS A 178 0.98 -12.19 4.29
CA LYS A 178 1.33 -13.09 5.40
C LYS A 178 2.42 -14.07 5.04
N LYS A 179 2.32 -14.72 3.87
CA LYS A 179 3.34 -15.66 3.37
C LYS A 179 4.67 -14.97 3.15
N TRP A 180 4.67 -13.82 2.48
CA TRP A 180 5.88 -13.03 2.27
C TRP A 180 6.52 -12.60 3.59
N MET A 181 5.73 -12.08 4.53
CA MET A 181 6.22 -11.66 5.85
C MET A 181 6.83 -12.83 6.65
N SER A 182 6.30 -14.03 6.49
CA SER A 182 6.82 -15.24 7.16
C SER A 182 8.13 -15.75 6.55
N SER A 183 8.46 -15.31 5.32
CA SER A 183 9.71 -15.63 4.64
C SER A 183 10.84 -14.64 4.90
N LEU A 184 10.57 -13.57 5.65
CA LEU A 184 11.58 -12.57 6.02
C LEU A 184 12.63 -13.18 6.97
N ASP A 185 13.82 -12.61 6.93
CA ASP A 185 14.97 -13.08 7.68
C ASP A 185 14.76 -12.96 9.21
N LYS A 186 15.62 -13.67 9.95
CA LYS A 186 15.66 -13.50 11.41
C LYS A 186 16.39 -12.21 11.75
N VAL A 187 15.68 -11.31 12.43
CA VAL A 187 16.22 -10.05 12.93
C VAL A 187 16.87 -10.24 14.30
N ASP A 188 17.87 -9.42 14.60
CA ASP A 188 18.48 -9.35 15.93
C ASP A 188 17.43 -8.98 17.00
N LYS A 189 17.34 -9.83 18.02
CA LYS A 189 16.41 -9.65 19.16
C LYS A 189 16.75 -8.42 20.01
N ASN A 190 17.98 -7.91 19.91
CA ASN A 190 18.42 -6.73 20.65
C ASN A 190 18.19 -5.42 19.88
N SER A 191 17.63 -5.45 18.67
CA SER A 191 17.31 -4.22 17.94
C SER A 191 16.34 -3.35 18.72
N SER A 192 16.57 -2.03 18.68
CA SER A 192 15.78 -1.04 19.40
C SER A 192 14.28 -1.04 19.03
N ASN A 193 13.96 -1.52 17.84
CA ASN A 193 12.60 -1.56 17.29
C ASN A 193 11.99 -2.97 17.21
N ILE A 194 12.63 -3.98 17.80
CA ILE A 194 12.15 -5.37 17.76
C ILE A 194 10.71 -5.54 18.25
N LYS A 195 10.31 -4.78 19.29
CA LYS A 195 8.94 -4.81 19.82
C LYS A 195 7.92 -4.31 18.80
N ILE A 196 8.28 -3.25 18.06
CA ILE A 196 7.45 -2.67 17.01
C ILE A 196 7.31 -3.67 15.86
N LEU A 197 8.42 -4.29 15.43
CA LEU A 197 8.40 -5.33 14.39
C LEU A 197 7.51 -6.51 14.78
N ASN A 198 7.62 -7.00 16.01
CA ASN A 198 6.81 -8.12 16.48
C ASN A 198 5.32 -7.77 16.53
N ASN A 199 4.95 -6.59 17.02
CA ASN A 199 3.56 -6.13 17.04
C ASN A 199 3.00 -5.99 15.61
N LEU A 200 3.79 -5.42 14.69
CA LEU A 200 3.44 -5.31 13.28
C LEU A 200 3.22 -6.68 12.63
N LYS A 201 4.12 -7.64 12.86
CA LYS A 201 4.00 -9.02 12.34
C LYS A 201 2.78 -9.73 12.93
N GLU A 202 2.53 -9.59 14.23
CA GLU A 202 1.37 -10.18 14.89
C GLU A 202 0.05 -9.63 14.34
N HIS A 203 -0.04 -8.31 14.16
CA HIS A 203 -1.21 -7.65 13.58
C HIS A 203 -1.51 -8.16 12.17
N ILE A 204 -0.49 -8.25 11.30
CA ILE A 204 -0.67 -8.73 9.93
C ILE A 204 -1.12 -10.20 9.91
N ASN A 205 -0.56 -11.05 10.77
CA ASN A 205 -0.99 -12.44 10.87
C ASN A 205 -2.46 -12.58 11.29
N LYS A 206 -2.95 -11.67 12.14
CA LYS A 206 -4.34 -11.61 12.61
C LYS A 206 -5.33 -11.01 11.62
N LEU A 207 -4.87 -10.45 10.49
CA LEU A 207 -5.78 -9.92 9.47
C LEU A 207 -6.74 -11.03 8.97
N PRO A 208 -7.97 -10.70 8.60
CA PRO A 208 -8.87 -11.66 7.97
C PRO A 208 -8.30 -12.14 6.63
N LYS A 209 -8.75 -13.30 6.15
CA LYS A 209 -8.43 -13.81 4.82
C LYS A 209 -8.68 -12.78 3.72
N ASP A 210 -9.86 -12.17 3.75
CA ASP A 210 -10.24 -11.08 2.87
C ASP A 210 -10.36 -9.79 3.69
N LEU A 211 -9.49 -8.82 3.42
CA LEU A 211 -9.58 -7.48 4.00
C LEU A 211 -10.59 -6.66 3.19
N THR A 212 -11.56 -6.04 3.84
CA THR A 212 -12.67 -5.30 3.19
C THR A 212 -12.59 -3.79 3.44
N LYS A 213 -13.37 -2.99 2.68
CA LYS A 213 -13.35 -1.52 2.79
C LYS A 213 -13.69 -0.99 4.18
N ASP A 214 -14.62 -1.61 4.89
CA ASP A 214 -15.02 -1.23 6.25
C ASP A 214 -13.88 -1.43 7.27
N GLN A 215 -12.89 -2.27 6.95
CA GLN A 215 -11.72 -2.53 7.77
C GLN A 215 -10.52 -1.64 7.43
N ALA A 216 -10.59 -0.87 6.33
CA ALA A 216 -9.50 -0.01 5.89
C ALA A 216 -9.16 1.08 6.92
N SER A 217 -10.18 1.68 7.55
CA SER A 217 -9.97 2.72 8.58
C SER A 217 -9.16 2.20 9.77
N LYS A 218 -9.53 1.02 10.31
CA LYS A 218 -8.78 0.37 11.40
C LYS A 218 -7.34 0.02 10.98
N SER A 219 -7.16 -0.39 9.73
CA SER A 219 -5.84 -0.71 9.18
C SER A 219 -4.94 0.53 9.09
N TYR A 220 -5.45 1.67 8.61
CA TYR A 220 -4.69 2.91 8.60
C TYR A 220 -4.39 3.42 9.99
N ILE A 221 -5.32 3.31 10.96
CA ILE A 221 -5.05 3.70 12.35
C ILE A 221 -3.88 2.90 12.91
N PHE A 222 -3.82 1.59 12.64
CA PHE A 222 -2.68 0.77 13.04
C PHE A 222 -1.38 1.25 12.38
N ILE A 223 -1.37 1.43 11.06
CA ILE A 223 -0.18 1.92 10.32
C ILE A 223 0.28 3.28 10.87
N TYR A 224 -0.65 4.21 11.07
CA TYR A 224 -0.38 5.55 11.60
C TYR A 224 0.28 5.49 12.97
N ASN A 225 -0.25 4.66 13.88
CA ASN A 225 0.30 4.52 15.23
C ASN A 225 1.68 3.88 15.20
N THR A 226 1.90 2.86 14.37
CA THR A 226 3.22 2.25 14.18
C THR A 226 4.23 3.26 13.66
N LEU A 227 3.87 4.05 12.63
CA LEU A 227 4.74 5.12 12.10
C LEU A 227 5.05 6.19 13.14
N LYS A 228 4.05 6.57 13.96
CA LYS A 228 4.23 7.51 15.07
C LYS A 228 5.16 6.96 16.14
N GLU A 229 5.03 5.69 16.51
CA GLU A 229 5.86 5.04 17.52
C GLU A 229 7.33 4.95 17.09
N VAL A 230 7.59 4.66 15.81
CA VAL A 230 8.95 4.63 15.26
C VAL A 230 9.59 6.03 15.26
N ASN A 231 8.81 7.09 15.00
CA ASN A 231 9.33 8.44 14.85
C ASN A 231 9.38 9.27 16.14
N ASN A 232 8.71 8.83 17.21
CA ASN A 232 8.67 9.53 18.49
C ASN A 232 9.79 9.08 19.47
N LYS A 233 10.80 8.35 18.98
CA LYS A 233 11.96 7.91 19.77
C LYS A 233 13.13 8.89 19.67
#